data_AF-A0A0U1Z648-F1
#
_entry.id   AF-A0A0U1Z648-F1
#
_cell.length_a   1.000
_cell.length_b   1.000
_cell.length_c   1.000
_cell.angle_alpha   90.00
_cell.angle_beta   90.00
_cell.angle_gamma   90.00
#
_symmetry.space_group_name_H-M   'P 1'
#
loop_
_entity.id
_entity.type
_entity.pdbx_description
1 polymer ?
#
loop_
_entity_poly.entity_id
_entity_poly.type
_entity_poly.pdbx_seq_one_letter_code
_entity_poly.pdbx_strand_id
1 'polypeptide(L)'
;MLINNRYFGEKLFKFKSVSDFRQKMVKNVLIVRYLNDNTRTNKLGSVYLRCTKRNIFCTLVDCESNAIKTSCSLRVPDYKNEFNERVNLYTRGLLLGKLFGNKINSLGYKKIIIHIAGTNKGRFGVVRSFSKLSIDIHSIVLTTRTAHNGCRPIKRRRKKLRTKVMGFK
;
A
#
# COMPACT_ATOMS: atom_id res chain seq x y z
N MET A 1 43.74 -53.55 14.28
CA MET A 1 42.72 -53.88 13.26
C MET A 1 41.65 -52.80 13.27
N LEU A 2 41.80 -51.80 12.40
CA LEU A 2 40.84 -50.70 12.24
C LEU A 2 40.00 -51.02 10.99
N ILE A 3 38.77 -51.45 11.23
CA ILE A 3 37.85 -51.86 10.17
C ILE A 3 37.17 -50.62 9.60
N ASN A 4 37.37 -50.44 8.30
CA ASN A 4 36.82 -49.40 7.45
C ASN A 4 35.29 -49.38 7.44
N ASN A 5 34.68 -48.44 8.17
CA ASN A 5 33.26 -48.09 7.98
C ASN A 5 33.08 -47.00 6.92
N ARG A 6 33.59 -47.24 5.71
CA ARG A 6 33.39 -46.39 4.51
C ARG A 6 32.21 -46.83 3.62
N TYR A 7 31.31 -47.68 4.09
CA TYR A 7 30.25 -48.26 3.25
C TYR A 7 28.83 -48.25 3.84
N PHE A 8 28.48 -47.24 4.65
CA PHE A 8 27.08 -47.10 5.12
C PHE A 8 26.49 -45.68 5.07
N GLY A 9 27.20 -44.72 4.46
CA GLY A 9 26.80 -43.31 4.41
C GLY A 9 26.46 -42.74 3.02
N GLU A 10 26.39 -43.55 1.96
CA GLU A 10 26.26 -43.04 0.57
C GLU A 10 24.96 -43.42 -0.14
N LYS A 11 23.94 -43.94 0.58
CA LYS A 11 22.68 -44.38 -0.05
C LYS A 11 21.41 -43.67 0.41
N LEU A 12 21.52 -42.54 1.11
CA LEU A 12 20.37 -41.68 1.37
C LEU A 12 20.70 -40.23 0.99
N PHE A 13 20.04 -39.78 -0.06
CA PHE A 13 20.01 -38.40 -0.55
C PHE A 13 21.34 -37.87 -1.12
N LYS A 14 21.53 -38.13 -2.42
CA LYS A 14 22.15 -37.16 -3.33
C LYS A 14 21.46 -35.81 -3.10
N PHE A 15 22.05 -34.96 -2.27
CA PHE A 15 21.83 -33.53 -2.30
C PHE A 15 22.26 -33.07 -3.69
N LYS A 16 21.32 -33.04 -4.65
CA LYS A 16 21.42 -32.09 -5.74
C LYS A 16 21.52 -30.73 -5.08
N SER A 17 22.61 -30.02 -5.33
CA SER A 17 22.71 -28.60 -5.07
C SER A 17 21.38 -27.97 -5.45
N VAL A 18 20.76 -27.22 -4.55
CA VAL A 18 19.48 -26.51 -4.80
C VAL A 18 19.74 -25.29 -5.74
N SER A 19 20.62 -25.46 -6.72
CA SER A 19 20.83 -24.58 -7.86
C SER A 19 19.76 -24.72 -8.93
N ASP A 20 18.84 -25.70 -8.81
CA ASP A 20 17.86 -26.03 -9.86
C ASP A 20 16.39 -25.75 -9.52
N PHE A 21 16.09 -25.06 -8.42
CA PHE A 21 14.77 -24.45 -8.22
C PHE A 21 14.71 -23.02 -8.79
N ARG A 22 15.34 -22.80 -9.95
CA ARG A 22 14.83 -21.85 -10.94
C ARG A 22 13.54 -22.44 -11.55
N GLN A 23 12.50 -22.58 -10.72
CA GLN A 23 11.16 -22.71 -11.26
C GLN A 23 10.91 -21.42 -12.02
N LYS A 24 10.93 -21.55 -13.36
CA LYS A 24 10.48 -20.59 -14.37
C LYS A 24 9.67 -19.49 -13.70
N MET A 25 10.31 -18.36 -13.41
CA MET A 25 9.56 -17.12 -13.28
C MET A 25 8.89 -16.99 -14.64
N VAL A 26 7.62 -17.38 -14.70
CA VAL A 26 6.72 -16.95 -15.74
C VAL A 26 6.80 -15.44 -15.61
N LYS A 27 7.66 -14.81 -16.43
CA LYS A 27 7.44 -13.44 -16.85
C LYS A 27 6.01 -13.49 -17.31
N ASN A 28 5.08 -12.97 -16.52
CA ASN A 28 3.70 -12.84 -16.95
C ASN A 28 3.79 -12.01 -18.23
N VAL A 29 3.77 -12.70 -19.38
CA VAL A 29 4.01 -12.10 -20.70
C VAL A 29 2.95 -11.05 -21.00
N LEU A 30 1.81 -11.11 -20.30
CA LEU A 30 0.74 -10.13 -20.34
C LEU A 30 1.07 -8.79 -19.63
N ILE A 31 2.03 -8.77 -18.69
CA ILE A 31 2.46 -7.51 -18.02
C ILE A 31 3.44 -6.72 -18.92
N VAL A 32 4.15 -7.40 -19.82
CA VAL A 32 5.25 -6.83 -20.63
C VAL A 32 4.75 -6.16 -21.93
N ARG A 33 3.47 -6.30 -22.31
CA ARG A 33 2.97 -5.91 -23.65
C ARG A 33 2.31 -4.52 -23.76
N TYR A 34 2.33 -3.69 -22.72
CA TYR A 34 1.71 -2.34 -22.75
C TYR A 34 2.67 -1.17 -22.49
N LEU A 35 3.96 -1.35 -22.73
CA LEU A 35 4.91 -0.25 -22.75
C LEU A 35 5.31 0.00 -24.20
N ASN A 36 4.66 0.98 -24.83
CA ASN A 36 5.21 1.57 -26.05
C ASN A 36 6.43 2.38 -25.65
N ASP A 37 7.62 1.91 -26.06
CA ASP A 37 8.93 2.53 -25.83
C ASP A 37 9.15 3.80 -26.65
N ASN A 38 8.23 4.76 -26.58
CA ASN A 38 8.41 6.07 -27.20
C ASN A 38 7.83 7.15 -26.29
N THR A 39 8.57 7.48 -25.24
CA THR A 39 8.63 8.79 -24.56
C THR A 39 9.49 8.62 -23.31
N ARG A 40 10.57 9.42 -23.20
CA ARG A 40 11.41 9.66 -22.01
C ARG A 40 11.04 8.81 -20.78
N THR A 41 11.85 7.78 -20.47
CA THR A 41 11.79 6.89 -19.30
C THR A 41 10.98 7.44 -18.12
N ASN A 42 9.65 7.29 -18.15
CA ASN A 42 8.78 7.80 -17.11
C ASN A 42 8.91 6.90 -15.89
N LYS A 43 9.43 7.43 -14.78
CA LYS A 43 9.61 6.66 -13.55
C LYS A 43 8.27 6.10 -13.07
N LEU A 44 8.21 4.78 -12.92
CA LEU A 44 7.05 4.07 -12.39
C LEU A 44 7.16 3.94 -10.87
N GLY A 45 6.14 4.42 -10.16
CA GLY A 45 6.06 4.35 -8.70
C GLY A 45 4.95 3.44 -8.20
N SER A 46 5.16 2.77 -7.08
CA SER A 46 4.12 2.08 -6.32
C SER A 46 3.73 2.93 -5.11
N VAL A 47 2.46 3.30 -5.02
CA VAL A 47 1.89 4.06 -3.91
C VAL A 47 1.09 3.14 -3.00
N TYR A 48 1.54 2.99 -1.77
CA TYR A 48 0.86 2.23 -0.73
C TYR A 48 0.00 3.16 0.13
N LEU A 49 -1.31 2.93 0.11
CA LEU A 49 -2.31 3.62 0.90
C LEU A 49 -2.77 2.72 2.05
N ARG A 50 -2.37 3.02 3.28
CA ARG A 50 -2.88 2.36 4.48
C ARG A 50 -3.94 3.23 5.13
N CYS A 51 -5.19 2.81 5.02
CA CYS A 51 -6.35 3.54 5.50
C CYS A 51 -6.91 2.90 6.78
N THR A 52 -6.57 3.47 7.94
CA THR A 52 -7.15 3.04 9.23
C THR A 52 -8.46 3.76 9.51
N LYS A 53 -9.14 3.47 10.62
CA LYS A 53 -10.42 4.14 10.98
C LYS A 53 -10.30 5.65 11.17
N ARG A 54 -9.12 6.14 11.53
CA ARG A 54 -8.88 7.55 11.87
C ARG A 54 -7.78 8.19 11.02
N ASN A 55 -6.83 7.40 10.52
CA ASN A 55 -5.65 7.89 9.83
C ASN A 55 -5.54 7.32 8.40
N ILE A 56 -4.87 8.06 7.53
CA ILE A 56 -4.49 7.62 6.19
C ILE A 56 -2.98 7.83 6.11
N PHE A 57 -2.27 6.80 5.68
CA PHE A 57 -0.84 6.84 5.44
C PHE A 57 -0.60 6.59 3.95
N CYS A 58 0.26 7.41 3.36
CA CYS A 58 0.70 7.29 1.98
C CYS A 58 2.20 7.04 1.96
N THR A 59 2.64 6.08 1.16
CA THR A 59 4.06 5.78 0.98
C THR A 59 4.33 5.55 -0.51
N LEU A 60 5.33 6.23 -1.05
CA LEU A 60 5.80 6.09 -2.41
C LEU A 60 7.05 5.21 -2.37
N VAL A 61 7.00 4.14 -3.14
CA VAL A 61 8.08 3.20 -3.33
C VAL A 61 8.40 3.16 -4.81
N ASP A 62 9.67 3.13 -5.15
CA ASP A 62 10.13 2.99 -6.52
C ASP A 62 10.00 1.53 -6.98
N CYS A 63 9.47 1.27 -8.17
CA CYS A 63 9.23 -0.12 -8.62
C CYS A 63 10.51 -0.88 -8.96
N GLU A 64 11.56 -0.19 -9.43
CA GLU A 64 12.82 -0.82 -9.83
C GLU A 64 13.71 -1.07 -8.61
N SER A 65 13.97 -0.04 -7.80
CA SER A 65 14.87 -0.16 -6.65
C SER A 65 14.20 -0.72 -5.39
N ASN A 66 12.86 -0.85 -5.37
CA ASN A 66 12.06 -1.16 -4.18
C ASN A 66 12.32 -0.23 -2.96
N ALA A 67 12.96 0.92 -3.19
CA ALA A 67 13.31 1.87 -2.15
C ALA A 67 12.14 2.82 -1.85
N ILE A 68 11.92 3.10 -0.55
CA ILE A 68 10.95 4.11 -0.12
C ILE A 68 11.49 5.49 -0.46
N LYS A 69 10.79 6.25 -1.30
CA LYS A 69 11.21 7.60 -1.70
C LYS A 69 10.62 8.65 -0.76
N THR A 70 9.33 8.54 -0.48
CA THR A 70 8.66 9.43 0.46
C THR A 70 7.54 8.72 1.19
N SER A 71 7.25 9.21 2.39
CA SER A 71 6.05 8.86 3.11
C SER A 71 5.43 10.12 3.67
N CYS A 72 4.10 10.14 3.71
CA CYS A 72 3.35 11.14 4.44
C CYS A 72 2.30 10.43 5.26
N SER A 73 2.33 10.69 6.55
CA SER A 73 1.16 10.57 7.40
C SER A 73 0.67 11.98 7.65
N LEU A 74 -0.64 12.11 7.73
CA LEU A 74 -1.33 13.38 7.63
C LEU A 74 -1.09 14.27 8.86
N ARG A 75 -0.04 15.11 8.81
CA ARG A 75 0.08 16.36 9.54
C ARG A 75 -0.75 17.41 8.78
N VAL A 76 -2.06 17.46 9.08
CA VAL A 76 -2.95 18.51 8.58
C VAL A 76 -2.51 19.84 9.20
N PRO A 77 -2.46 20.97 8.48
CA PRO A 77 -2.71 22.24 9.15
C PRO A 77 -4.10 22.20 9.80
N ASP A 78 -4.23 22.64 11.04
CA ASP A 78 -5.49 22.56 11.80
C ASP A 78 -6.65 23.19 11.01
N TYR A 79 -7.61 22.35 10.59
CA TYR A 79 -8.85 22.84 10.02
C TYR A 79 -9.82 23.13 11.16
N LYS A 80 -10.00 24.42 11.46
CA LYS A 80 -10.99 24.88 12.44
C LYS A 80 -12.39 24.76 11.82
N ASN A 81 -13.19 23.87 12.36
CA ASN A 81 -14.63 23.80 12.09
C ASN A 81 -15.37 24.57 13.18
N GLU A 82 -16.39 25.34 12.81
CA GLU A 82 -17.26 26.09 13.74
C GLU A 82 -17.84 25.20 14.85
N PHE A 83 -18.15 23.94 14.52
CA PHE A 83 -18.81 23.01 15.44
C PHE A 83 -17.86 22.00 16.14
N ASN A 84 -16.54 22.22 16.11
CA ASN A 84 -15.53 21.28 16.62
C ASN A 84 -15.76 19.81 16.17
N GLU A 85 -16.31 19.66 14.96
CA GLU A 85 -16.61 18.34 14.40
C GLU A 85 -15.32 17.68 13.93
N ARG A 86 -15.19 16.38 14.21
CA ARG A 86 -14.08 15.57 13.68
C ARG A 86 -14.12 15.64 12.16
N VAL A 87 -13.07 16.20 11.56
CA VAL A 87 -12.92 16.40 10.11
C VAL A 87 -13.30 15.14 9.34
N ASN A 88 -14.17 15.31 8.33
CA ASN A 88 -14.58 14.24 7.42
C ASN A 88 -13.33 13.56 6.81
N LEU A 89 -13.26 12.23 6.89
CA LEU A 89 -12.07 11.50 6.44
C LEU A 89 -11.83 11.63 4.93
N TYR A 90 -12.86 11.96 4.16
CA TYR A 90 -12.74 12.23 2.73
C TYR A 90 -12.01 13.55 2.43
N THR A 91 -12.41 14.66 3.07
CA THR A 91 -11.75 15.98 2.90
C THR A 91 -10.30 15.91 3.33
N ARG A 92 -10.06 15.17 4.41
CA ARG A 92 -8.74 14.84 4.90
C ARG A 92 -7.88 14.08 3.87
N GLY A 93 -8.48 13.13 3.17
CA GLY A 93 -7.84 12.41 2.07
C GLY A 93 -7.51 13.30 0.87
N LEU A 94 -8.39 14.26 0.53
CA LEU A 94 -8.15 15.22 -0.54
C LEU A 94 -6.90 16.07 -0.26
N LEU A 95 -6.78 16.63 0.95
CA LEU A 95 -5.63 17.44 1.37
C LEU A 95 -4.33 16.63 1.35
N LEU A 96 -4.36 15.40 1.86
CA LEU A 96 -3.21 14.49 1.85
C LEU A 96 -2.75 14.19 0.42
N GLY A 97 -3.69 13.82 -0.45
CA GLY A 97 -3.39 13.50 -1.83
C GLY A 97 -2.84 14.70 -2.60
N LYS A 98 -3.27 15.94 -2.28
CA LYS A 98 -2.73 17.15 -2.88
C LYS A 98 -1.26 17.36 -2.49
N LEU A 99 -0.96 17.33 -1.19
CA LEU A 99 0.42 17.49 -0.70
C LEU A 99 1.34 16.37 -1.19
N PHE A 100 0.86 15.13 -1.12
CA PHE A 100 1.65 13.97 -1.51
C PHE A 100 1.83 13.88 -3.02
N GLY A 101 0.80 14.18 -3.80
CA GLY A 101 0.87 14.20 -5.26
C GLY A 101 1.82 15.28 -5.78
N ASN A 102 1.84 16.46 -5.17
CA ASN A 102 2.85 17.48 -5.49
C ASN A 102 4.26 16.94 -5.27
N LYS A 103 4.49 16.22 -4.17
CA LYS A 103 5.79 15.60 -3.87
C LYS A 103 6.16 14.48 -4.85
N ILE A 104 5.20 13.67 -5.27
CA ILE A 104 5.37 12.64 -6.33
C ILE A 104 5.85 13.32 -7.63
N ASN A 105 5.17 14.41 -8.04
CA ASN A 105 5.53 15.16 -9.24
C ASN A 105 6.92 15.79 -9.13
N SER A 106 7.27 16.37 -7.99
CA SER A 106 8.62 16.92 -7.74
C SER A 106 9.73 15.86 -7.83
N LEU A 107 9.42 14.60 -7.52
CA LEU A 107 10.38 13.48 -7.64
C LEU A 107 10.45 12.88 -9.05
N GLY A 108 9.60 13.35 -9.97
CA GLY A 108 9.58 12.92 -11.37
C GLY A 108 8.79 11.65 -11.65
N TYR A 109 7.93 11.20 -10.72
CA TYR A 109 7.04 10.06 -10.94
C TYR A 109 5.76 10.52 -11.62
N LYS A 110 5.55 10.11 -12.87
CA LYS A 110 4.32 10.44 -13.62
C LYS A 110 3.29 9.32 -13.61
N LYS A 111 3.75 8.06 -13.60
CA LYS A 111 2.90 6.87 -13.63
C LYS A 111 2.97 6.13 -12.31
N ILE A 112 1.83 5.81 -11.71
CA ILE A 112 1.76 5.13 -10.42
C ILE A 112 0.83 3.92 -10.42
N ILE A 113 1.19 2.94 -9.60
CA ILE A 113 0.34 1.81 -9.20
C ILE A 113 -0.13 2.05 -7.77
N ILE A 114 -1.44 1.98 -7.51
CA ILE A 114 -1.98 2.29 -6.19
C ILE A 114 -2.39 0.99 -5.49
N HIS A 115 -1.79 0.73 -4.33
CA HIS A 115 -2.14 -0.38 -3.45
C HIS A 115 -2.94 0.14 -2.25
N ILE A 116 -4.17 -0.34 -2.06
CA ILE A 116 -5.09 0.15 -1.02
C ILE A 116 -5.34 -0.92 0.04
N ALA A 117 -4.93 -0.64 1.27
CA ALA A 117 -5.25 -1.44 2.45
C ALA A 117 -6.22 -0.69 3.37
N GLY A 118 -7.44 -1.22 3.54
CA GLY A 118 -8.49 -0.69 4.41
C GLY A 118 -9.67 -0.06 3.67
N THR A 119 -10.78 0.12 4.39
CA THR A 119 -12.10 0.48 3.83
C THR A 119 -12.55 1.92 4.14
N ASN A 120 -11.69 2.74 4.73
CA ASN A 120 -12.02 4.12 5.09
C ASN A 120 -12.37 4.99 3.86
N LYS A 121 -13.34 5.89 3.99
CA LYS A 121 -13.74 6.90 2.98
C LYS A 121 -12.57 7.76 2.48
N GLY A 122 -11.54 7.95 3.30
CA GLY A 122 -10.35 8.72 2.93
C GLY A 122 -9.57 8.20 1.72
N ARG A 123 -9.68 6.90 1.39
CA ARG A 123 -9.03 6.32 0.21
C ARG A 123 -9.46 6.99 -1.10
N PHE A 124 -10.76 7.28 -1.21
CA PHE A 124 -11.34 7.92 -2.39
C PHE A 124 -10.87 9.37 -2.54
N GLY A 125 -10.69 10.07 -1.42
CA GLY A 125 -10.17 11.44 -1.41
C GLY A 125 -8.74 11.51 -1.97
N VAL A 126 -7.87 10.58 -1.56
CA VAL A 126 -6.47 10.54 -2.04
C VAL A 126 -6.42 10.23 -3.54
N VAL A 127 -7.12 9.18 -3.98
CA VAL A 127 -7.15 8.79 -5.40
C VAL A 127 -7.69 9.91 -6.27
N ARG A 128 -8.74 10.61 -5.82
CA ARG A 128 -9.29 11.75 -6.55
C ARG A 128 -8.32 12.93 -6.63
N SER A 129 -7.52 13.17 -5.59
CA SER A 129 -6.48 14.20 -5.64
C SER A 129 -5.34 13.86 -6.61
N PHE A 130 -4.91 12.60 -6.71
CA PHE A 130 -3.92 12.20 -7.71
C PHE A 130 -4.42 12.41 -9.14
N SER A 131 -5.68 12.04 -9.40
CA SER A 131 -6.32 12.31 -10.70
C SER A 131 -6.38 13.81 -11.02
N LYS A 132 -6.63 14.68 -10.03
CA LYS A 132 -6.61 16.15 -10.22
C LYS A 132 -5.21 16.73 -10.46
N LEU A 133 -4.16 16.05 -10.04
CA LEU A 133 -2.76 16.47 -10.21
C LEU A 133 -2.10 15.90 -11.47
N SER A 134 -2.91 15.35 -12.39
CA SER A 134 -2.47 14.76 -13.65
C SER A 134 -1.40 13.69 -13.47
N ILE A 135 -1.53 12.88 -12.40
CA ILE A 135 -0.71 11.70 -12.20
C ILE A 135 -1.41 10.52 -12.88
N ASP A 136 -0.70 9.81 -13.75
CA ASP A 136 -1.23 8.69 -14.51
C ASP A 136 -1.37 7.47 -13.60
N ILE A 137 -2.62 7.14 -13.26
CA ILE A 137 -2.93 5.97 -12.45
C ILE A 137 -2.99 4.74 -13.36
N HIS A 138 -2.00 3.87 -13.28
CA HIS A 138 -1.93 2.67 -14.10
C HIS A 138 -2.90 1.59 -13.63
N SER A 139 -2.93 1.34 -12.32
CA SER A 139 -3.83 0.34 -11.73
C SER A 139 -4.12 0.67 -10.27
N ILE A 140 -5.27 0.19 -9.80
CA ILE A 140 -5.71 0.30 -8.41
C ILE A 140 -5.97 -1.11 -7.90
N VAL A 141 -5.16 -1.54 -6.92
CA VAL A 141 -5.20 -2.89 -6.36
C VAL A 141 -5.61 -2.81 -4.90
N LEU A 142 -6.61 -3.59 -4.50
CA LEU A 142 -7.01 -3.70 -3.10
C LEU A 142 -6.17 -4.78 -2.39
N THR A 143 -5.37 -4.38 -1.41
CA THR A 143 -4.46 -5.26 -0.63
C THR A 143 -4.95 -5.48 0.80
N THR A 144 -6.25 -5.29 1.05
CA THR A 144 -6.85 -5.45 2.38
C THR A 144 -6.85 -6.93 2.77
N ARG A 145 -6.14 -7.28 3.84
CA ARG A 145 -6.04 -8.66 4.32
C ARG A 145 -7.36 -9.08 4.99
N THR A 146 -7.97 -10.16 4.51
CA THR A 146 -9.10 -10.85 5.14
C THR A 146 -8.62 -12.17 5.73
N ALA A 147 -9.02 -12.47 6.97
CA ALA A 147 -8.62 -13.70 7.65
C ALA A 147 -9.71 -14.78 7.50
N HIS A 148 -9.30 -16.01 7.17
CA HIS A 148 -10.17 -17.19 7.21
C HIS A 148 -10.19 -17.74 8.64
N ASN A 149 -11.10 -17.24 9.48
CA ASN A 149 -11.22 -17.60 10.91
C ASN A 149 -9.91 -17.42 11.71
N GLY A 150 -9.30 -16.23 11.63
CA GLY A 150 -8.08 -15.89 12.35
C GLY A 150 -8.27 -15.58 13.84
N CYS A 151 -7.35 -14.80 14.42
CA CYS A 151 -7.34 -14.46 15.84
C CYS A 151 -8.65 -13.80 16.32
N ARG A 152 -9.03 -14.07 17.57
CA ARG A 152 -10.21 -13.49 18.23
C ARG A 152 -10.17 -11.95 18.17
N PRO A 153 -11.20 -11.28 17.60
CA PRO A 153 -11.24 -9.82 17.57
C PRO A 153 -11.48 -9.23 18.96
N ILE A 154 -11.02 -7.99 19.15
CA ILE A 154 -11.21 -7.25 20.39
C ILE A 154 -12.70 -7.09 20.73
N LYS A 155 -13.07 -7.22 22.01
CA LYS A 155 -14.44 -7.02 22.49
C LYS A 155 -14.98 -5.66 22.02
N ARG A 156 -16.14 -5.67 21.36
CA ARG A 156 -16.82 -4.44 20.95
C ARG A 156 -17.13 -3.62 22.21
N ARG A 157 -16.68 -2.36 22.27
CA ARG A 157 -17.00 -1.48 23.39
C ARG A 157 -18.51 -1.22 23.40
N ARG A 158 -19.13 -1.25 24.58
CA ARG A 158 -20.52 -0.80 24.76
C ARG A 158 -20.57 0.67 24.35
N LYS A 159 -21.40 1.03 23.36
CA LYS A 159 -21.61 2.43 23.00
C LYS A 159 -22.34 3.09 24.18
N LYS A 160 -21.76 4.14 24.77
CA LYS A 160 -22.60 5.10 25.49
C LYS A 160 -23.43 5.79 24.41
N LEU A 161 -24.75 5.66 24.45
CA LEU A 161 -25.61 6.53 23.66
C LEU A 161 -25.25 7.94 24.10
N ARG A 162 -24.59 8.71 23.21
CA ARG A 162 -24.45 10.14 23.42
C ARG A 162 -25.85 10.66 23.13
N THR A 163 -26.69 10.74 24.15
CA THR A 163 -27.93 11.51 24.07
C THR A 163 -27.47 12.92 23.71
N LYS A 164 -27.61 13.29 22.43
CA LYS A 164 -27.61 14.71 22.09
C LYS A 164 -28.80 15.25 22.89
N VAL A 165 -28.54 16.03 23.93
CA VAL A 165 -29.60 16.83 24.53
C VAL A 165 -29.97 17.82 23.44
N MET A 166 -31.08 17.56 22.75
CA MET A 166 -31.66 18.51 21.82
C MET A 166 -32.11 19.71 22.67
N GLY A 167 -31.58 20.92 22.40
CA GLY A 167 -32.13 22.14 22.99
C GLY A 167 -31.23 23.02 23.87
N PHE A 168 -29.92 22.80 23.94
CA PHE A 168 -29.03 23.87 24.45
C PHE A 168 -28.60 24.76 23.29
N LYS A 169 -29.21 25.95 23.24
CA LYS A 169 -28.81 27.09 22.40
C LYS A 169 -27.45 27.62 22.82
#